data_AF-A0A537M5R1-F1
#
_entry.id   AF-A0A537M5R1-F1
#
_cell.length_a   1.000
_cell.length_b   1.000
_cell.length_c   1.000
_cell.angle_alpha   90.00
_cell.angle_beta   90.00
_cell.angle_gamma   90.00
#
_symmetry.space_group_name_H-M   'P 1'
#
loop_
_entity.id
_entity.type
_entity.pdbx_description
1 polymer ?
#
loop_
_entity_poly.entity_id
_entity_poly.type
_entity_poly.pdbx_seq_one_letter_code
_entity_poly.pdbx_strand_id
1 'polypeptide(L)'
;NTPGCQISAHLLIPGFVFTGLTGHGRSEKPAAAWTPEQTVDFMIERLEAGDFYILCPDNDVPRPLDERRILWAAGDIVENRPALSRWHSDYAEAFAAFIKRT
;
A
#
# COMPACT_ATOMS: atom_id res chain seq x y z
N ASN A 1 21.41 6.64 5.95
CA ASN A 1 21.99 5.87 7.07
C ASN A 1 23.41 6.35 7.34
N THR A 2 23.67 6.83 8.56
CA THR A 2 24.98 7.36 8.97
C THR A 2 25.84 6.21 9.52
N PRO A 3 27.14 6.11 9.18
CA PRO A 3 28.02 5.10 9.75
C PRO A 3 27.99 5.13 11.29
N GLY A 4 27.77 3.99 11.94
CA GLY A 4 27.70 3.87 13.41
C GLY A 4 26.37 4.26 14.05
N CYS A 5 25.34 4.59 13.28
CA CYS A 5 24.01 4.89 13.82
C CYS A 5 23.33 3.61 14.34
N GLN A 6 22.88 3.63 15.60
CA GLN A 6 22.14 2.52 16.22
C GLN A 6 20.61 2.65 16.06
N ILE A 7 20.16 3.67 15.34
CA ILE A 7 18.75 3.95 15.10
C ILE A 7 18.48 3.83 13.60
N SER A 8 17.43 3.09 13.26
CA SER A 8 16.87 3.03 11.91
C SER A 8 15.44 3.61 11.91
N ALA A 9 15.01 4.08 10.75
CA ALA A 9 13.67 4.58 10.50
C ALA A 9 13.06 3.79 9.35
N HIS A 10 11.77 3.50 9.45
CA HIS A 10 11.02 2.70 8.48
C HIS A 10 9.58 3.26 8.39
N LEU A 11 8.94 3.10 7.24
CA LEU A 11 7.56 3.49 6.97
C LEU A 11 6.73 2.23 6.69
N LEU A 12 5.81 1.93 7.61
CA LEU A 12 4.79 0.92 7.43
C LEU A 12 3.64 1.46 6.59
N ILE A 13 3.29 0.75 5.53
CA ILE A 13 2.16 1.06 4.64
C ILE A 13 1.19 -0.12 4.70
N PRO A 14 0.25 -0.12 5.66
CA PRO A 14 -0.69 -1.23 5.82
C PRO A 14 -1.70 -1.28 4.67
N GLY A 15 -2.03 -2.50 4.22
CA GLY A 15 -3.19 -2.76 3.36
C GLY A 15 -4.51 -2.70 4.16
N PHE A 16 -5.56 -3.38 3.70
CA PHE A 16 -6.78 -3.50 4.51
C PHE A 16 -6.57 -4.44 5.71
N VAL A 17 -6.38 -3.87 6.90
CA VAL A 17 -6.22 -4.63 8.16
C VAL A 17 -7.45 -4.45 9.03
N PHE A 18 -7.99 -5.52 9.59
CA PHE A 18 -9.14 -5.48 10.50
C PHE A 18 -8.70 -5.29 11.94
N THR A 19 -8.91 -4.08 12.47
CA THR A 19 -8.58 -3.66 13.84
C THR A 19 -9.80 -2.98 14.46
N GLY A 20 -9.70 -2.54 15.72
CA GLY A 20 -10.70 -1.65 16.31
C GLY A 20 -10.91 -0.34 15.54
N LEU A 21 -9.90 0.15 14.81
CA LEU A 21 -9.98 1.38 14.00
C LEU A 21 -10.78 1.18 12.71
N THR A 22 -10.62 0.03 12.06
CA THR A 22 -11.18 -0.26 10.72
C THR A 22 -12.40 -1.18 10.77
N GLY A 23 -12.74 -1.68 11.95
CA GLY A 23 -13.86 -2.62 12.12
C GLY A 23 -15.22 -1.98 11.88
N HIS A 24 -15.37 -0.67 12.10
CA HIS A 24 -16.63 0.07 11.88
C HIS A 24 -17.89 -0.63 12.46
N GLY A 25 -17.76 -1.19 13.67
CA GLY A 25 -18.84 -1.91 14.35
C GLY A 25 -19.07 -3.35 13.88
N ARG A 26 -18.29 -3.85 12.91
CA ARG A 26 -18.28 -5.27 12.55
C ARG A 26 -17.57 -6.07 13.63
N SER A 27 -18.17 -7.19 14.03
CA SER A 27 -17.53 -8.21 14.87
C SER A 27 -16.69 -9.19 14.06
N GLU A 28 -17.05 -9.40 12.79
CA GLU A 28 -16.41 -10.38 11.92
C GLU A 28 -15.42 -9.72 10.97
N LYS A 29 -14.24 -10.34 10.86
CA LYS A 29 -13.19 -9.91 9.94
C LYS A 29 -13.62 -10.17 8.48
N PRO A 30 -13.61 -9.16 7.60
CA PRO A 30 -13.81 -9.37 6.17
C PRO A 30 -12.78 -10.34 5.56
N ALA A 31 -13.18 -11.09 4.53
CA ALA A 31 -12.27 -12.00 3.82
C ALA A 31 -11.07 -11.25 3.20
N ALA A 32 -11.35 -10.08 2.61
CA ALA A 32 -10.37 -9.16 2.02
C ALA A 32 -9.31 -8.63 3.02
N ALA A 33 -9.63 -8.60 4.32
CA ALA A 33 -8.75 -7.99 5.31
C ALA A 33 -7.74 -8.98 5.90
N TRP A 34 -6.55 -8.50 6.23
CA TRP A 34 -5.64 -9.18 7.15
C TRP A 34 -6.03 -8.98 8.62
N THR A 35 -5.56 -9.88 9.48
CA THR A 35 -5.56 -9.64 10.92
C THR A 35 -4.40 -8.70 11.31
N PRO A 36 -4.46 -8.07 12.50
CA PRO A 36 -3.35 -7.29 13.02
C PRO A 36 -2.06 -8.12 13.15
N GLU A 37 -2.16 -9.37 13.59
CA GLU A 37 -1.04 -10.28 13.79
C GLU A 37 -0.31 -10.57 12.47
N GLN A 38 -1.05 -10.87 11.39
CA GLN A 38 -0.47 -11.07 10.07
C GLN A 38 0.33 -9.83 9.60
N THR A 39 -0.19 -8.64 9.91
CA THR A 39 0.47 -7.38 9.54
C THR A 39 1.74 -7.17 10.35
N VAL A 40 1.73 -7.50 11.65
CA VAL A 40 2.89 -7.39 12.53
C VAL A 40 3.96 -8.40 12.13
N ASP A 41 3.60 -9.65 11.89
CA ASP A 41 4.54 -10.70 11.49
C ASP A 41 5.28 -10.31 10.21
N PHE A 42 4.54 -9.84 9.19
CA PHE A 42 5.12 -9.32 7.96
C PHE A 42 6.02 -8.10 8.22
N MET A 43 5.56 -7.15 9.04
CA MET A 43 6.34 -5.95 9.38
C MET A 43 7.69 -6.33 10.02
N ILE A 44 7.70 -7.26 10.98
CA ILE A 44 8.95 -7.70 11.63
C ILE A 44 9.90 -8.32 10.61
N GLU A 45 9.42 -9.21 9.74
CA GLU A 45 10.23 -9.81 8.67
C GLU A 45 10.88 -8.73 7.78
N ARG A 46 10.13 -7.71 7.38
CA ARG A 46 10.64 -6.63 6.52
C ARG A 46 11.57 -5.67 7.25
N LEU A 47 11.35 -5.45 8.55
CA LEU A 47 12.28 -4.69 9.40
C LEU A 47 13.63 -5.40 9.50
N GLU A 48 13.64 -6.71 9.71
CA GLU A 48 14.86 -7.53 9.74
C GLU A 48 15.58 -7.54 8.39
N ALA A 49 14.83 -7.50 7.28
CA ALA A 49 15.37 -7.34 5.94
C ALA A 49 15.94 -5.92 5.65
N GLY A 50 15.68 -4.95 6.53
CA GLY A 50 16.17 -3.58 6.39
C GLY A 50 15.35 -2.69 5.45
N ASP A 51 14.11 -3.07 5.13
CA ASP A 51 13.27 -2.31 4.18
C ASP A 51 12.81 -0.99 4.79
N PHE A 52 13.05 0.13 4.09
CA PHE A 52 12.47 1.42 4.52
C PHE A 52 10.96 1.47 4.28
N TYR A 53 10.48 1.14 3.08
CA TYR A 53 9.05 1.12 2.75
C TYR A 53 8.49 -0.30 2.88
N ILE A 54 7.70 -0.53 3.92
CA ILE A 54 7.06 -1.82 4.19
C ILE A 54 5.64 -1.77 3.64
N LEU A 55 5.49 -2.08 2.34
CA LEU A 55 4.20 -2.21 1.67
C LEU A 55 3.57 -3.56 2.03
N CYS A 56 2.62 -3.54 2.97
CA CYS A 56 1.94 -4.74 3.43
C CYS A 56 0.88 -5.20 2.41
N PRO A 57 0.75 -6.52 2.19
CA PRO A 57 -0.38 -7.08 1.46
C PRO A 57 -1.70 -6.96 2.22
N ASP A 58 -2.77 -7.27 1.51
CA ASP A 58 -4.02 -7.79 2.07
C ASP A 58 -4.50 -8.98 1.22
N ASN A 59 -5.76 -9.40 1.37
CA ASN A 59 -6.31 -10.53 0.62
C ASN A 59 -7.06 -10.13 -0.65
N ASP A 60 -7.12 -8.85 -1.01
CA ASP A 60 -7.95 -8.34 -2.12
C ASP A 60 -7.10 -7.82 -3.29
N VAL A 61 -5.97 -7.18 -3.00
CA VAL A 61 -5.13 -6.57 -4.03
C VAL A 61 -3.76 -7.27 -4.10
N PRO A 62 -3.37 -7.82 -5.27
CA PRO A 62 -2.05 -8.38 -5.44
C PRO A 62 -1.00 -7.26 -5.51
N ARG A 63 0.18 -7.49 -4.91
CA ARG A 63 1.25 -6.50 -4.82
C ARG A 63 1.64 -5.81 -6.14
N PRO A 64 1.75 -6.51 -7.29
CA PRO A 64 2.03 -5.84 -8.56
C PRO A 64 0.98 -4.77 -8.92
N LEU A 65 -0.29 -4.98 -8.55
CA LEU A 65 -1.34 -4.00 -8.81
C LEU A 65 -1.20 -2.77 -7.90
N ASP A 66 -0.83 -2.93 -6.63
CA ASP A 66 -0.56 -1.80 -5.74
C ASP A 66 0.64 -0.98 -6.20
N GLU A 67 1.73 -1.63 -6.59
CA GLU A 67 2.92 -0.95 -7.13
C GLU A 67 2.57 -0.10 -8.36
N ARG A 68 1.72 -0.61 -9.25
CA ARG A 68 1.19 0.17 -10.39
C ARG A 68 0.33 1.34 -9.94
N ARG A 69 -0.57 1.15 -8.98
CA ARG A 69 -1.41 2.25 -8.46
C ARG A 69 -0.56 3.35 -7.82
N ILE A 70 0.50 2.97 -7.11
CA ILE A 70 1.48 3.90 -6.53
C ILE A 70 2.22 4.66 -7.63
N LEU A 71 2.72 3.97 -8.66
CA LEU A 71 3.38 4.60 -9.81
C LEU A 71 2.45 5.59 -10.53
N TRP A 72 1.19 5.21 -10.74
CA TRP A 72 0.20 6.09 -11.35
C TRP A 72 0.00 7.37 -10.54
N ALA A 73 -0.18 7.23 -9.22
CA ALA A 73 -0.38 8.34 -8.30
C ALA A 73 0.86 9.25 -8.19
N ALA A 74 2.08 8.68 -8.21
CA ALA A 74 3.30 9.47 -8.30
C ALA A 74 3.33 10.29 -9.60
N GLY A 75 2.84 9.71 -10.71
CA GLY A 75 2.66 10.41 -11.97
C GLY A 75 1.67 11.57 -11.91
N ASP A 76 0.64 11.53 -11.03
CA ASP A 76 -0.27 12.66 -10.85
C ASP A 76 0.49 13.92 -10.39
N ILE A 77 1.49 13.72 -9.53
CA ILE A 77 2.35 14.80 -9.02
C ILE A 77 3.28 15.31 -10.13
N VAL A 78 3.92 14.39 -10.88
CA VAL A 78 4.91 14.73 -11.91
C VAL A 78 4.28 15.46 -13.10
N GLU A 79 3.09 15.02 -13.54
CA GLU A 79 2.41 15.54 -14.73
C GLU A 79 1.36 16.61 -14.40
N ASN A 80 1.23 16.97 -13.11
CA ASN A 80 0.23 17.91 -12.61
C ASN A 80 -1.22 17.53 -13.03
N ARG A 81 -1.56 16.24 -12.90
CA ARG A 81 -2.92 15.73 -13.12
C ARG A 81 -3.81 16.07 -11.91
N PRO A 82 -5.14 16.02 -12.05
CA PRO A 82 -6.04 16.14 -10.90
C PRO A 82 -5.72 15.11 -9.80
N ALA A 83 -5.97 15.48 -8.54
CA ALA A 83 -5.77 14.58 -7.41
C ALA A 83 -6.59 13.28 -7.58
N LEU A 84 -5.94 12.14 -7.31
CA LEU A 84 -6.54 10.81 -7.47
C LEU A 84 -7.04 10.57 -8.92
N SER A 85 -6.23 10.93 -9.92
CA SER A 85 -6.66 10.96 -11.33
C SER A 85 -7.19 9.62 -11.84
N ARG A 86 -6.82 8.50 -11.21
CA ARG A 86 -7.37 7.17 -11.54
C ARG A 86 -8.89 7.07 -11.45
N TRP A 87 -9.53 7.99 -10.71
CA TRP A 87 -10.98 8.09 -10.58
C TRP A 87 -11.58 9.27 -11.35
N HIS A 88 -10.75 10.12 -11.96
CA HIS A 88 -11.20 11.25 -12.75
C HIS A 88 -11.66 10.77 -14.13
N SER A 89 -12.81 11.25 -14.61
CA SER A 89 -13.41 10.83 -15.89
C SER A 89 -12.42 10.90 -17.04
N ASP A 90 -11.68 11.99 -17.12
CA ASP A 90 -10.77 12.29 -18.24
C ASP A 90 -9.52 11.40 -18.26
N TYR A 91 -9.25 10.66 -17.17
CA TYR A 91 -8.07 9.82 -17.00
C TYR A 91 -8.42 8.34 -16.79
N ALA A 92 -9.71 7.98 -16.71
CA ALA A 92 -10.15 6.62 -16.43
C ALA A 92 -9.65 5.61 -17.48
N GLU A 93 -9.74 5.94 -18.77
CA GLU A 93 -9.25 5.07 -19.86
C GLU A 93 -7.72 4.95 -19.85
N ALA A 94 -7.01 6.05 -19.63
CA ALA A 94 -5.56 6.07 -19.56
C ALA A 94 -5.05 5.22 -18.38
N PHE A 95 -5.70 5.32 -17.21
CA PHE A 95 -5.40 4.47 -16.05
C PHE A 95 -5.68 3.00 -16.35
N ALA A 96 -6.83 2.67 -16.93
CA ALA A 96 -7.20 1.31 -17.29
C ALA A 96 -6.21 0.68 -18.29
N ALA A 97 -5.73 1.46 -19.27
CA ALA A 97 -4.68 1.03 -20.19
C ALA A 97 -3.34 0.86 -19.47
N PHE A 98 -3.00 1.77 -18.56
CA PHE A 98 -1.77 1.70 -17.79
C PHE A 98 -1.69 0.45 -16.92
N ILE A 99 -2.73 0.09 -16.15
CA ILE A 99 -2.68 -1.08 -15.26
C ILE A 99 -2.58 -2.43 -15.98
N LYS A 100 -2.91 -2.48 -17.28
CA LYS A 100 -2.86 -3.70 -18.11
C LYS A 100 -1.51 -3.94 -18.79
N ARG A 101 -0.63 -2.93 -18.88
CA ARG A 101 0.69 -3.10 -19.50
C ARG A 101 1.53 -4.00 -18.60
N THR A 102 2.06 -5.10 -19.11
CA THR A 102 2.96 -5.98 -18.34
C THR A 102 4.29 -5.28 -18.09
#